data_AF-A0A6A3W2R4-F1
#
_entry.id   AF-A0A6A3W2R4-F1
#
_cell.length_a   1.000
_cell.length_b   1.000
_cell.length_c   1.000
_cell.angle_alpha   90.00
_cell.angle_beta   90.00
_cell.angle_gamma   90.00
#
_symmetry.space_group_name_H-M   'P 1'
#
loop_
_entity.id
_entity.type
_entity.pdbx_description
1 polymer ?
#
loop_
_entity_poly.entity_id
_entity_poly.type
_entity_poly.pdbx_seq_one_letter_code
_entity_poly.pdbx_strand_id
1 'polypeptide(L)' 'MVEFQDLVMWEQLTEEARSALSETDFGKKAKVPFIDANFNANIEKSAPI' A
#
# COMPACT_ATOMS: atom_id res chain seq x y z
N MET A 1 -20.41 14.94 6.50
CA MET A 1 -20.80 13.69 5.82
C MET A 1 -19.53 12.86 5.69
N VAL A 2 -19.51 11.63 6.18
CA VAL A 2 -18.38 10.71 5.96
C VAL A 2 -18.54 10.17 4.54
N GLU A 3 -17.53 10.39 3.71
CA GLU A 3 -17.49 9.84 2.35
C GLU A 3 -16.67 8.54 2.38
N PHE A 4 -17.25 7.47 1.85
CA PHE A 4 -16.58 6.19 1.69
C PHE A 4 -16.19 6.00 0.22
N GLN A 5 -15.08 5.31 0.00
CA GLN A 5 -14.59 4.94 -1.31
C GLN A 5 -14.76 3.43 -1.48
N ASP A 6 -14.85 2.97 -2.73
CA ASP A 6 -14.84 1.55 -3.03
C ASP A 6 -13.51 0.93 -2.56
N LEU A 7 -13.62 -0.12 -1.76
CA LEU A 7 -12.47 -0.79 -1.18
C LEU A 7 -12.05 -1.98 -2.04
N VAL A 8 -10.77 -2.01 -2.39
CA VAL A 8 -10.07 -3.20 -2.86
C VAL A 8 -8.90 -3.49 -1.92
N MET A 9 -8.88 -4.69 -1.35
CA MET A 9 -7.80 -5.14 -0.46
C MET A 9 -6.63 -5.68 -1.28
N TRP A 10 -5.42 -5.70 -0.69
CA TRP A 10 -4.20 -6.19 -1.36
C TRP A 10 -4.38 -7.58 -1.99
N GLU A 11 -4.98 -8.52 -1.26
CA GLU A 11 -5.23 -9.90 -1.73
C GLU A 11 -6.35 -10.00 -2.78
N GLN A 12 -7.11 -8.93 -3.02
CA GLN A 12 -8.14 -8.89 -4.06
C GLN A 12 -7.62 -8.32 -5.38
N LEU A 13 -6.42 -7.74 -5.40
CA LEU A 13 -5.78 -7.24 -6.61
C LEU A 13 -5.27 -8.40 -7.47
N THR A 14 -5.23 -8.17 -8.78
CA THR A 14 -4.54 -9.10 -9.69
C THR A 14 -3.05 -9.11 -9.41
N GLU A 15 -2.37 -10.17 -9.87
CA GLU A 15 -0.92 -10.26 -9.76
C GLU A 15 -0.22 -9.08 -10.45
N GLU A 16 -0.68 -8.70 -11.63
CA GLU A 16 -0.11 -7.59 -12.40
C GLU A 16 -0.25 -6.25 -11.67
N ALA A 17 -1.38 -6.00 -11.00
CA ALA A 17 -1.59 -4.79 -10.22
C ALA A 17 -0.66 -4.76 -8.99
N ARG A 18 -0.47 -5.88 -8.30
CA ARG A 18 0.47 -5.97 -7.17
C ARG A 18 1.92 -5.77 -7.61
N SER A 19 2.33 -6.37 -8.72
CA SER A 19 3.67 -6.18 -9.30
C SER A 19 3.88 -4.73 -9.72
N ALA A 20 2.92 -4.12 -10.42
CA ALA A 20 3.00 -2.72 -10.81
C ALA A 20 3.14 -1.78 -9.60
N LEU A 21 2.34 -1.96 -8.54
CA LEU A 21 2.44 -1.16 -7.32
C LEU A 21 3.77 -1.36 -6.56
N SER A 22 4.39 -2.53 -6.70
CA SER A 22 5.65 -2.87 -6.03
C SER A 22 6.88 -2.35 -6.76
N GLU A 23 6.84 -2.32 -8.10
CA GLU A 23 7.99 -2.01 -8.95
C GLU A 23 7.98 -0.58 -9.50
N THR A 24 6.81 0.06 -9.56
CA THR A 24 6.69 1.43 -10.10
C THR A 24 7.37 2.44 -9.19
N ASP A 25 8.19 3.31 -9.79
CA ASP A 25 8.74 4.48 -9.11
C ASP A 25 7.69 5.60 -9.04
N PHE A 26 7.11 5.79 -7.85
CA PHE A 26 6.18 6.90 -7.56
C PHE A 26 6.91 8.20 -7.16
N GLY A 27 8.21 8.27 -7.38
CA GLY A 27 9.07 9.39 -7.03
C GLY A 27 9.51 9.37 -5.57
N LYS A 28 10.42 10.28 -5.23
CA LYS A 28 11.12 10.26 -3.93
C LYS A 28 10.24 10.43 -2.70
N LYS A 29 9.09 11.10 -2.84
CA LYS A 29 8.21 11.48 -1.72
C LYS A 29 7.05 10.52 -1.50
N ALA A 30 6.73 9.67 -2.47
CA ALA A 30 5.60 8.75 -2.39
C ALA A 30 6.11 7.32 -2.47
N LYS A 31 5.89 6.55 -1.40
CA LYS A 31 6.11 5.10 -1.37
C LYS A 31 4.78 4.42 -1.14
N VAL A 32 4.48 3.37 -1.88
CA VAL A 32 3.25 2.59 -1.67
C VAL A 32 3.35 1.89 -0.32
N PRO A 33 2.45 2.18 0.65
CA PRO A 33 2.70 1.81 2.04
C PRO A 33 2.30 0.36 2.38
N PHE A 34 1.49 -0.28 1.55
CA PHE A 34 0.88 -1.58 1.81
C PHE A 34 1.44 -2.73 0.97
N ILE A 35 2.47 -2.48 0.15
CA ILE A 35 3.17 -3.55 -0.58
C ILE A 35 4.01 -4.40 0.37
N ASP A 36 4.28 -5.64 -0.01
CA ASP A 36 5.04 -6.61 0.80
C ASP A 36 6.37 -6.06 1.31
N ALA A 37 7.12 -5.36 0.46
CA ALA A 37 8.41 -4.75 0.79
C ALA A 37 8.34 -3.68 1.90
N ASN A 38 7.18 -3.05 2.10
CA ASN A 38 7.00 -1.91 3.00
C ASN A 38 6.04 -2.19 4.17
N PHE A 39 5.14 -3.17 4.06
CA PHE A 39 4.00 -3.34 4.95
C PHE A 39 4.41 -3.50 6.42
N ASN A 40 5.26 -4.48 6.73
CA ASN A 40 5.70 -4.74 8.11
C ASN A 40 6.45 -3.55 8.72
N ALA A 41 7.39 -2.96 7.96
CA ALA A 41 8.14 -1.80 8.40
C ALA A 41 7.24 -0.58 8.66
N ASN A 42 6.14 -0.45 7.92
CA ASN A 42 5.17 0.62 8.13
C ASN A 42 4.24 0.34 9.31
N ILE A 43 3.86 -0.92 9.56
CA ILE A 43 3.11 -1.31 10.78
C ILE A 43 3.94 -0.97 12.02
N GLU A 44 5.22 -1.36 12.05
CA GLU A 44 6.12 -1.06 13.17
C GLU A 44 6.21 0.45 13.44
N LYS A 45 6.32 1.27 12.38
CA LYS A 45 6.34 2.73 12.50
C LYS A 45 5.00 3.35 12.90
N SER A 46 3.91 2.68 12.58
CA SER A 46 2.55 3.15 12.87
C SER A 46 2.04 2.65 14.23
N ALA A 47 2.82 1.83 14.93
CA ALA A 47 2.49 1.37 16.26
C ALA A 47 2.29 2.58 17.18
N PRO A 48 1.12 2.70 17.84
CA PRO A 48 0.87 3.75 18.81
C PRO A 48 1.62 3.41 20.09
N ILE A 49 2.86 3.87 20.19
CA ILE A 49 3.63 3.93 21.45
C ILE A 49 3.19 5.13 22.28
#